data_AF-K5WL55-F1
#
_entry.id   AF-K5WL55-F1
#
_cell.length_a   1.000
_cell.length_b   1.000
_cell.length_c   1.000
_cell.angle_alpha   90.00
_cell.angle_beta   90.00
_cell.angle_gamma   90.00
#
_symmetry.space_group_name_H-M   'P 1'
#
loop_
_entity.id
_entity.type
_entity.pdbx_description
1 polymer ?
#
loop_
_entity_poly.entity_id
_entity_poly.type
_entity_poly.pdbx_seq_one_letter_code
_entity_poly.pdbx_strand_id
1 'polypeptide(L)'
;MQAPPPPFVFDIAHADVILRSSDSKDFPMYKVDLARSSPVFETMFSLPQPDLSDSQSELESGLPIIELSETADVLQVLLRFYLPRPTPVL
;
A
#
# COMPACT_ATOMS: atom_id res chain seq x y z
N MET A 1 24.72 19.34 4.93
CA MET A 1 24.41 17.90 5.05
C MET A 1 22.94 17.80 5.38
N GLN A 2 22.08 17.49 4.40
CA GLN A 2 20.64 17.35 4.64
C GLN A 2 20.44 16.04 5.41
N ALA A 3 19.75 16.09 6.56
CA ALA A 3 19.36 14.88 7.27
C ALA A 3 18.51 14.00 6.32
N PRO A 4 18.71 12.66 6.30
CA PRO A 4 17.85 11.79 5.53
C PRO A 4 16.40 12.03 5.94
N PRO A 5 15.45 12.05 4.97
CA PRO A 5 14.04 12.17 5.32
C PRO A 5 13.67 11.06 6.32
N PRO A 6 12.80 11.35 7.31
CA PRO A 6 12.41 10.36 8.29
C PRO A 6 11.88 9.11 7.58
N PRO A 7 12.17 7.90 8.10
CA PRO A 7 11.65 6.67 7.53
C PRO A 7 10.14 6.74 7.48
N PHE A 8 9.58 6.30 6.35
CA PHE A 8 8.15 6.25 6.17
C PHE A 8 7.58 5.14 7.06
N VAL A 9 6.79 5.51 8.06
CA VAL A 9 6.19 4.55 8.99
C VAL A 9 4.81 4.19 8.46
N PHE A 10 4.69 3.00 7.88
CA PHE A 10 3.39 2.41 7.59
C PHE A 10 2.82 1.86 8.89
N ASP A 11 1.55 2.13 9.17
CA ASP A 11 0.86 1.48 10.28
C ASP A 11 0.48 0.06 9.86
N ILE A 12 1.33 -0.89 10.27
CA ILE A 12 1.21 -2.30 9.89
C ILE A 12 0.06 -2.98 10.64
N ALA A 13 -0.31 -2.48 11.82
CA ALA A 13 -1.23 -3.17 12.72
C ALA A 13 -2.68 -3.20 12.19
N HIS A 14 -3.04 -2.27 11.33
CA HIS A 14 -4.40 -2.12 10.82
C HIS A 14 -4.49 -2.11 9.29
N ALA A 15 -3.38 -2.37 8.59
CA ALA A 15 -3.39 -2.50 7.13
C ALA A 15 -4.35 -3.60 6.68
N ASP A 16 -5.03 -3.37 5.56
CA ASP A 16 -6.01 -4.31 4.96
C ASP A 16 -5.61 -4.75 3.53
N VAL A 17 -4.44 -4.31 3.07
CA VAL A 17 -3.81 -4.69 1.81
C VAL A 17 -2.29 -4.50 1.88
N ILE A 18 -1.54 -5.32 1.14
CA ILE A 18 -0.09 -5.16 0.94
C ILE A 18 0.14 -4.79 -0.53
N LEU A 19 0.85 -3.70 -0.79
CA LEU A 19 1.41 -3.43 -2.11
C LEU A 19 2.83 -3.98 -2.16
N ARG A 20 3.15 -4.82 -3.14
CA ARG A 20 4.47 -5.43 -3.32
C ARG A 20 5.15 -4.83 -4.55
N SER A 21 6.35 -4.28 -4.38
CA SER A 21 7.15 -3.79 -5.50
C SER A 21 7.73 -4.92 -6.34
N SER A 22 8.22 -4.60 -7.54
CA SER A 22 8.90 -5.55 -8.43
C SER A 22 10.22 -6.09 -7.87
N ASP A 23 10.83 -5.39 -6.90
CA ASP A 23 11.98 -5.84 -6.11
C ASP A 23 11.59 -6.45 -4.75
N SER A 24 10.33 -6.93 -4.65
CA SER A 24 9.79 -7.71 -3.53
C SER A 24 9.81 -6.98 -2.17
N LYS A 25 9.61 -5.66 -2.17
CA LYS A 25 9.38 -4.89 -0.95
C LYS A 25 7.89 -4.68 -0.72
N ASP A 26 7.48 -4.94 0.51
CA ASP A 26 6.08 -4.88 0.92
C ASP A 26 5.77 -3.56 1.62
N PHE A 27 4.63 -2.99 1.24
CA PHE A 27 4.09 -1.74 1.74
C PHE A 27 2.67 -1.99 2.27
N PRO A 28 2.52 -2.24 3.58
CA PRO A 28 1.21 -2.37 4.22
C PRO A 28 0.45 -1.05 4.12
N MET A 29 -0.76 -1.09 3.59
CA MET A 29 -1.58 0.11 3.31
C MET A 29 -3.03 -0.12 3.71
N TYR A 30 -3.79 0.99 3.76
CA TYR A 30 -5.23 0.97 3.85
C TYR A 30 -5.85 1.15 2.46
N LYS A 31 -6.78 0.27 2.09
CA LYS A 31 -7.54 0.37 0.83
C LYS A 31 -8.26 1.71 0.72
N VAL A 32 -8.75 2.27 1.83
CA VAL A 32 -9.42 3.58 1.84
C VAL A 32 -8.50 4.73 1.43
N ASP A 33 -7.24 4.72 1.87
CA ASP A 33 -6.27 5.76 1.51
C ASP A 33 -5.87 5.64 0.04
N LEU A 34 -5.70 4.40 -0.44
CA LEU A 34 -5.43 4.09 -1.84
C LEU A 34 -6.60 4.51 -2.74
N ALA A 35 -7.83 4.14 -2.39
CA ALA A 35 -9.03 4.46 -3.16
C ALA A 35 -9.31 5.97 -3.19
N ARG A 36 -9.21 6.65 -2.04
CA ARG A 36 -9.41 8.11 -1.96
C ARG A 36 -8.43 8.88 -2.83
N SER A 37 -7.21 8.39 -2.96
CA SER A 37 -6.13 9.09 -3.65
C SER A 37 -5.96 8.65 -5.11
N SER A 38 -6.55 7.52 -5.53
CA SER A 38 -6.48 7.02 -6.90
C SER A 38 -7.77 6.31 -7.34
N PRO A 39 -8.43 6.81 -8.41
CA PRO A 39 -9.58 6.15 -9.02
C PRO A 39 -9.28 4.72 -9.52
N VAL A 40 -8.01 4.42 -9.83
CA VAL A 40 -7.60 3.08 -10.25
C VAL A 40 -7.77 2.10 -9.10
N PHE A 41 -7.29 2.46 -7.91
CA PHE A 41 -7.45 1.63 -6.71
C PHE A 41 -8.91 1.56 -6.26
N GLU A 42 -9.64 2.68 -6.31
CA GLU A 42 -11.09 2.68 -6.02
C GLU A 42 -11.84 1.68 -6.92
N THR A 43 -11.60 1.74 -8.23
CA THR A 43 -12.22 0.82 -9.18
C THR A 43 -11.78 -0.61 -8.88
N MET A 44 -10.48 -0.88 -8.73
CA MET A 44 -9.93 -2.21 -8.45
C MET A 44 -10.58 -2.88 -7.23
N PHE A 45 -10.77 -2.14 -6.14
CA PHE A 45 -11.38 -2.67 -4.92
C PHE A 45 -12.90 -2.84 -5.00
N SER A 46 -13.56 -2.15 -5.92
CA SER A 46 -15.00 -2.28 -6.16
C SER A 46 -15.38 -3.52 -6.98
N LEU A 47 -14.41 -4.12 -7.68
CA LEU A 47 -14.65 -5.28 -8.53
C LEU A 47 -14.84 -6.55 -7.69
N PRO A 48 -15.78 -7.44 -8.07
CA PRO A 48 -15.91 -8.76 -7.46
C PRO A 48 -14.58 -9.50 -7.57
N GLN A 49 -13.99 -9.86 -6.44
CA GLN A 49 -12.83 -10.74 -6.43
C GLN A 49 -13.30 -12.19 -6.52
N PRO A 50 -12.62 -13.06 -7.29
CA PRO A 50 -12.90 -14.48 -7.26
C PRO A 50 -12.68 -15.03 -5.84
N ASP A 51 -13.50 -15.99 -5.41
CA ASP A 51 -13.39 -16.60 -4.09
C ASP A 51 -12.00 -17.23 -3.91
N LEU A 52 -11.18 -16.64 -3.05
CA LEU A 52 -9.79 -17.05 -2.78
C LEU A 52 -9.68 -18.34 -1.96
N SER A 53 -10.77 -19.07 -1.74
CA SER A 53 -10.77 -20.34 -0.97
C SER A 53 -9.89 -21.43 -1.60
N ASP A 54 -9.59 -21.33 -2.90
CA ASP A 54 -8.72 -22.28 -3.62
C ASP A 54 -7.29 -21.76 -3.87
N SER A 55 -7.02 -20.49 -3.59
CA SER A 55 -5.74 -19.83 -3.86
C SER A 55 -5.04 -19.45 -2.55
N GLN A 56 -4.47 -20.46 -1.88
CA GLN A 56 -3.61 -20.28 -0.68
C GLN A 56 -2.29 -19.53 -0.97
N SER A 57 -2.08 -19.07 -2.20
CA SER A 57 -0.91 -18.34 -2.60
C SER A 57 -1.12 -16.86 -2.26
N GLU A 58 -0.23 -16.29 -1.46
CA GLU A 58 -0.11 -14.84 -1.18
C GLU A 58 -0.91 -14.27 0.01
N LEU A 59 -0.99 -15.01 1.11
CA LEU A 59 -1.41 -14.47 2.41
C LEU A 59 -0.29 -14.68 3.44
N GLU A 60 0.87 -14.01 3.29
CA GLU A 60 1.94 -14.08 4.31
C GLU A 60 1.47 -13.56 5.69
N SER A 61 0.38 -12.78 5.70
CA SER A 61 -0.23 -12.20 6.92
C SER A 61 -1.76 -12.35 6.97
N GLY A 62 -2.38 -13.05 6.03
CA GLY A 62 -3.85 -13.03 5.87
C GLY A 62 -4.41 -11.79 5.16
N LEU A 63 -3.54 -10.93 4.62
CA LEU A 63 -3.91 -9.75 3.82
C LEU A 63 -3.68 -9.97 2.31
N PRO A 64 -4.55 -9.46 1.43
CA PRO A 64 -4.34 -9.54 -0.01
C PRO A 64 -3.08 -8.78 -0.42
N ILE A 65 -2.27 -9.41 -1.27
CA ILE A 65 -1.07 -8.81 -1.86
C ILE A 65 -1.40 -8.34 -3.28
N ILE A 66 -0.98 -7.13 -3.63
CA ILE A 66 -1.07 -6.56 -4.98
C ILE A 66 0.34 -6.30 -5.46
N GLU A 67 0.78 -7.08 -6.43
CA GLU A 67 2.06 -6.87 -7.09
C GLU A 67 2.00 -5.68 -8.04
N LEU A 68 2.99 -4.80 -7.93
CA LEU A 68 3.15 -3.61 -8.73
C LEU A 68 4.48 -3.68 -9.49
N SER A 69 4.49 -3.14 -10.71
CA SER A 69 5.67 -3.16 -11.58
C SER A 69 6.78 -2.20 -11.12
N GLU A 70 6.40 -1.20 -10.32
CA GLU A 70 7.28 -0.19 -9.77
C GLU A 70 8.22 -0.77 -8.71
N THR A 71 9.44 -0.22 -8.66
CA THR A 71 10.45 -0.53 -7.65
C THR A 71 10.11 0.13 -6.31
N ALA A 72 10.71 -0.36 -5.22
CA ALA A 72 10.46 0.13 -3.87
C ALA A 72 10.75 1.63 -3.66
N ASP A 73 11.74 2.18 -4.35
CA ASP A 73 12.07 3.61 -4.29
C ASP A 73 10.99 4.47 -4.97
N VAL A 74 10.47 4.02 -6.12
CA VAL A 74 9.36 4.67 -6.83
C VAL A 74 8.09 4.60 -5.99
N LEU A 75 7.73 3.43 -5.46
CA LEU A 75 6.55 3.28 -4.60
C LEU A 75 6.65 4.11 -3.33
N GLN A 76 7.81 4.20 -2.68
CA GLN A 76 7.98 5.07 -1.51
C GLN A 76 7.73 6.54 -1.79
N VAL A 77 8.11 7.03 -2.98
CA VAL A 77 7.82 8.41 -3.38
C VAL A 77 6.33 8.57 -3.68
N LEU A 78 5.74 7.62 -4.40
CA LEU A 78 4.34 7.62 -4.79
C LEU A 78 3.42 7.58 -3.57
N LEU A 79 3.63 6.64 -2.64
CA LEU A 79 2.78 6.42 -1.45
C LEU A 79 2.75 7.61 -0.48
N ARG A 80 3.75 8.51 -0.53
CA ARG A 80 3.72 9.79 0.21
C ARG A 80 2.55 10.69 -0.19
N PHE A 81 2.05 10.56 -1.41
CA PHE A 81 0.90 11.32 -1.88
C PHE A 81 -0.44 10.67 -1.47
N TYR A 82 -0.42 9.40 -1.07
CA TYR A 82 -1.61 8.63 -0.68
C TYR A 82 -1.92 8.74 0.80
N LEU A 83 -0.91 8.97 1.64
CA LEU A 83 -1.13 9.13 3.08
C LEU A 83 -1.69 10.53 3.43
N PRO A 84 -2.55 10.60 4.47
CA PRO A 84 -2.95 11.87 5.05
C PRO A 84 -1.71 12.67 5.44
N ARG A 85 -1.65 13.95 5.03
CA ARG A 85 -0.59 14.83 5.50
C ARG A 85 -0.76 15.01 7.01
N PRO A 86 0.30 14.84 7.83
CA PRO A 86 0.21 15.14 9.24
C PRO A 86 -0.28 16.57 9.40
N THR A 87 -1.32 16.74 10.20
CA THR A 87 -1.84 18.07 10.56
C THR A 87 -0.70 18.87 11.17
N PRO A 88 -0.42 20.10 10.69
CA PRO A 88 0.58 20.94 11.33
C PRO A 88 0.18 21.13 12.80
N VAL A 89 1.09 20.82 13.71
CA VAL A 89 0.95 21.19 15.11
C VAL A 89 1.12 22.70 15.19
N LEU A 90 0.11 23.39 15.73
CA LEU A 90 0.18 24.82 16.07
C LEU A 90 0.96 25.01 17.37
#